data_AF-A0A356HWG5-F1
#
_entry.id   AF-A0A356HWG5-F1
#
_cell.length_a   1.000
_cell.length_b   1.000
_cell.length_c   1.000
_cell.angle_alpha   90.00
_cell.angle_beta   90.00
_cell.angle_gamma   90.00
#
_symmetry.space_group_name_H-M   'P 1'
#
loop_
_entity.id
_entity.type
_entity.pdbx_description
1 polymer ?
#
loop_
_entity_poly.entity_id
_entity_poly.type
_entity_poly.pdbx_seq_one_letter_code
_entity_poly.pdbx_strand_id
1 'polypeptide(L)' 'MECDNFIIIEVKGTAFLMHMVRIMVGTLVDLGRGKITLENFKDIIEAKDRTKAGMTAPPHGLFLKEVEY' A
#
# COMPACT_ATOMS: atom_id res chain seq x y z
N MET A 1 -17.64 1.68 0.85
CA MET A 1 -18.46 2.87 0.59
C MET A 1 -17.98 3.40 -0.76
N GLU A 2 -18.69 3.08 -1.84
CA GLU A 2 -18.32 3.55 -3.17
C GLU A 2 -18.68 5.03 -3.28
N CYS A 3 -17.64 5.87 -3.33
CA CYS A 3 -17.73 7.18 -3.92
C CYS A 3 -17.24 7.01 -5.36
N ASP A 4 -18.10 7.21 -6.37
CA ASP A 4 -17.96 6.82 -7.79
C ASP A 4 -16.61 7.13 -8.51
N ASN A 5 -15.65 7.82 -7.89
CA ASN A 5 -14.35 8.18 -8.47
C ASN A 5 -13.11 7.87 -7.62
N PHE A 6 -13.26 7.25 -6.43
CA PHE A 6 -12.11 7.00 -5.54
C PHE A 6 -11.95 5.53 -5.17
N ILE A 7 -10.72 5.05 -5.24
CA ILE A 7 -10.32 3.78 -4.62
C ILE A 7 -9.81 4.10 -3.22
N ILE A 8 -10.56 3.68 -2.19
CA ILE A 8 -10.21 3.85 -0.80
C ILE A 8 -9.55 2.56 -0.30
N ILE A 9 -8.33 2.66 0.23
CA ILE A 9 -7.61 1.54 0.83
C ILE A 9 -7.57 1.76 2.35
N GLU A 10 -8.25 0.88 3.09
CA GLU A 10 -8.22 0.88 4.55
C GLU A 10 -7.24 -0.16 5.05
N VAL A 11 -6.34 0.25 5.94
CA VAL A 11 -5.33 -0.63 6.56
C VAL A 11 -5.45 -0.54 8.07
N LYS A 12 -5.66 -1.68 8.71
CA LYS A 12 -5.77 -1.82 10.18
C LYS A 12 -4.66 -2.72 10.70
N GLY A 13 -4.08 -2.35 11.84
CA GLY A 13 -2.97 -3.08 12.46
C GLY A 13 -2.64 -2.52 13.84
N THR A 14 -1.88 -3.29 14.61
CA THR A 14 -1.45 -2.91 15.97
C THR A 14 -0.34 -1.87 15.95
N ALA A 15 0.57 -1.96 14.98
CA ALA A 15 1.64 -1.01 14.74
C ALA A 15 2.06 -1.05 13.26
N PHE A 16 2.64 0.04 12.78
CA PHE A 16 3.17 0.17 11.43
C PHE A 16 4.61 0.68 11.45
N LEU A 17 5.45 0.14 10.57
CA LEU A 17 6.80 0.67 10.37
C LEU A 17 6.76 2.02 9.64
N MET A 18 7.86 2.78 9.74
CA MET A 18 8.01 4.03 9.00
C MET A 18 7.77 3.82 7.49
N HIS A 19 6.85 4.60 6.92
CA HIS A 19 6.41 4.54 5.52
C HIS A 19 5.70 3.26 5.08
N MET A 20 5.48 2.27 5.95
CA MET A 20 4.94 0.95 5.61
C MET A 20 3.65 1.05 4.77
N VAL A 21 2.64 1.77 5.26
CA VAL A 21 1.35 1.92 4.57
C VAL A 21 1.53 2.55 3.19
N ARG A 22 2.37 3.58 3.07
CA ARG A 22 2.60 4.28 1.80
C ARG A 22 3.36 3.43 0.79
N ILE A 23 4.28 2.57 1.24
CA ILE A 23 5.00 1.62 0.39
C ILE A 23 4.06 0.53 -0.12
N MET A 24 3.20 -0.01 0.76
CA MET A 24 2.19 -1.00 0.38
C MET A 24 1.24 -0.45 -0.68
N VAL A 25 0.66 0.73 -0.42
CA VAL A 25 -0.27 1.39 -1.35
C VAL A 25 0.42 1.69 -2.69
N GLY A 26 1.67 2.17 -2.67
CA GLY A 26 2.42 2.43 -3.90
C GLY A 26 2.64 1.19 -4.75
N THR A 27 3.00 0.07 -4.10
CA THR A 27 3.18 -1.23 -4.78
C THR A 27 1.85 -1.75 -5.35
N LEU A 28 0.74 -1.60 -4.61
CA LEU A 28 -0.60 -1.96 -5.09
C LEU A 28 -1.03 -1.11 -6.29
N VAL A 29 -0.68 0.17 -6.33
CA VAL A 29 -0.95 1.04 -7.48
C VAL A 29 -0.17 0.61 -8.71
N ASP A 30 1.10 0.22 -8.56
CA ASP A 30 1.90 -0.29 -9.67
C ASP A 30 1.34 -1.61 -10.21
N LEU A 31 0.83 -2.50 -9.34
CA LEU A 31 0.12 -3.72 -9.73
C LEU A 31 -1.19 -3.40 -10.46
N GLY A 32 -2.03 -2.51 -9.90
CA GLY A 32 -3.31 -2.13 -10.50
C GLY A 32 -3.18 -1.42 -11.85
N ARG A 33 -2.03 -0.76 -12.10
CA ARG A 33 -1.69 -0.16 -13.39
C ARG A 33 -1.02 -1.13 -14.36
N GLY A 34 -0.77 -2.38 -13.96
CA GLY A 34 -0.13 -3.39 -14.79
C GLY A 34 1.37 -3.18 -15.02
N LYS A 35 2.05 -2.37 -14.19
CA LYS A 35 3.51 -2.19 -14.28
C LYS A 35 4.29 -3.37 -13.71
N ILE A 36 3.70 -4.09 -12.76
CA ILE A 36 4.24 -5.31 -12.17
C ILE A 36 3.20 -6.41 -12.29
N THR A 37 3.62 -7.67 -12.38
CA THR A 37 2.70 -8.81 -12.40
C THR A 37 2.32 -9.22 -10.98
N LEU A 38 1.25 -10.03 -10.87
CA LEU A 38 0.87 -10.63 -9.59
C LEU A 38 1.99 -11.55 -9.03
N GLU A 39 2.76 -12.18 -9.90
CA GLU A 39 3.92 -13.00 -9.51
C GLU A 39 5.01 -12.12 -8.91
N ASN A 40 5.36 -11.02 -9.56
CA ASN A 40 6.33 -10.07 -9.00
C ASN A 40 5.86 -9.50 -7.66
N PHE A 41 4.56 -9.22 -7.52
CA PHE A 41 4.01 -8.77 -6.24
C PHE A 41 4.22 -9.79 -5.14
N LYS A 42 3.99 -11.09 -5.42
CA LYS A 42 4.28 -12.17 -4.45
C LYS A 42 5.76 -12.22 -4.11
N ASP A 43 6.64 -12.13 -5.10
CA ASP A 43 8.09 -12.15 -4.89
C ASP A 43 8.56 -10.98 -4.01
N ILE A 44 7.97 -9.79 -4.17
CA ILE A 44 8.27 -8.61 -3.34
C ILE A 44 7.91 -8.87 -1.87
N ILE A 45 6.75 -9.46 -1.61
CA ILE A 45 6.30 -9.78 -0.26
C ILE A 45 7.18 -10.85 0.38
N GLU A 46 7.49 -11.93 -0.36
CA GLU A 46 8.33 -13.03 0.11
C GLU A 46 9.79 -12.59 0.34
N ALA A 47 10.29 -11.67 -0.47
CA ALA A 47 11.65 -11.16 -0.32
C ALA A 47 11.85 -10.37 0.98
N LYS A 48 10.78 -9.84 1.60
CA LYS A 48 10.83 -9.03 2.83
C LYS A 48 11.83 -7.86 2.73
N ASP A 49 12.04 -7.37 1.51
CA ASP A 49 13.04 -6.36 1.20
C ASP A 49 12.36 -5.14 0.58
N ARG A 50 12.43 -4.02 1.30
CA ARG A 50 11.82 -2.76 0.88
C ARG A 50 12.35 -2.23 -0.45
N THR A 51 13.57 -2.59 -0.83
CA THR A 51 14.19 -2.10 -2.08
C THR A 51 13.52 -2.68 -3.32
N LYS A 52 12.81 -3.80 -3.17
CA LYS A 52 12.04 -4.44 -4.24
C LYS A 52 10.60 -3.93 -4.35
N ALA A 53 10.12 -3.20 -3.34
CA ALA A 53 8.77 -2.65 -3.34
C ALA A 53 8.64 -1.46 -4.31
N GLY A 54 7.39 -1.13 -4.66
CA GLY A 54 7.07 -0.02 -5.57
C GLY A 54 7.40 1.35 -4.98
N MET A 55 7.16 2.40 -5.78
CA MET A 55 7.38 3.78 -5.34
C MET A 55 6.56 4.10 -4.09
N THR A 56 7.13 4.82 -3.13
CA THR A 56 6.37 5.26 -1.95
C THR A 56 5.25 6.21 -2.37
N ALA A 57 4.00 5.87 -2.06
CA ALA A 57 2.84 6.70 -2.40
C ALA A 57 2.98 8.11 -1.80
N PRO A 58 2.44 9.17 -2.43
CA PRO A 58 2.47 10.53 -1.88
C PRO A 58 1.83 10.62 -0.48
N PRO A 59 2.27 11.54 0.39
CA PRO A 59 1.80 11.60 1.77
C PRO A 59 0.38 12.16 1.93
N HIS A 60 -0.09 13.00 1.01
CA HIS A 60 -1.35 13.74 1.11
C HIS A 60 -2.61 12.86 1.05
N GLY A 61 -2.49 11.60 0.62
CA GLY A 61 -3.60 10.65 0.58
C GLY A 61 -3.74 9.76 1.82
N LEU A 62 -2.80 9.83 2.77
CA LEU A 62 -2.82 9.02 3.98
C LEU A 62 -3.31 9.83 5.17
N PHE A 63 -4.31 9.31 5.88
CA PHE A 63 -4.82 9.87 7.13
C PHE A 63 -5.16 8.76 8.13
N LEU A 64 -5.07 9.07 9.43
CA LEU A 64 -5.50 8.17 10.50
C LEU A 64 -7.03 8.26 10.63
N LYS A 65 -7.73 7.14 10.44
CA LYS A 65 -9.20 7.07 10.51
C LYS A 65 -9.71 6.87 11.94
N GLU A 66 -9.19 5.86 12.64
CA GLU A 66 -9.66 5.47 13.98
C GLU A 66 -8.55 4.78 14.77
N VAL A 67 -8.70 4.78 16.11
CA VAL A 67 -7.86 4.03 17.06
C VAL A 67 -8.80 3.27 17.99
N GLU A 68 -8.64 1.96 18.06
CA GLU A 68 -9.41 1.08 18.95
C GLU A 68 -8.64 0.87 20.26
N TYR A 69 -9.37 0.86 21.39
CA TYR A 69 -8.86 0.69 22.75
C TYR A 69 -9.42 -0.59 23.39
#